data_AF-G8T7Y4-F1
#
_entry.id   AF-G8T7Y4-F1
#
_cell.length_a   1.000
_cell.length_b   1.000
_cell.length_c   1.000
_cell.angle_alpha   90.00
_cell.angle_beta   90.00
_cell.angle_gamma   90.00
#
_symmetry.space_group_name_H-M   'P 1'
#
loop_
_entity.id
_entity.type
_entity.pdbx_description
1 polymer ?
#
loop_
_entity_poly.entity_id
_entity_poly.type
_entity_poly.pdbx_seq_one_letter_code
_entity_poly.pdbx_strand_id
1 'polypeptide(L)'
;MKTNPVRLLSVFVLLVLSFLSWQKGSCQQTSLKRPNIIFIMADDHAYQAISAYGSTLIQTPNIDRIRREGVIFILHFLPFTSSFNIRHSIFAFAWSTISS
;
A
#
# COMPACT_ATOMS: atom_id res chain seq x y z
N MET A 1 -39.37 -22.63 -50.07
CA MET A 1 -38.73 -23.03 -48.80
C MET A 1 -39.26 -22.13 -47.69
N LYS A 2 -40.23 -22.59 -46.89
CA LYS A 2 -40.82 -21.81 -45.79
C LYS A 2 -39.91 -21.96 -44.56
N THR A 3 -39.04 -20.99 -44.30
CA THR A 3 -38.26 -20.97 -43.06
C THR A 3 -39.20 -20.59 -41.90
N ASN A 4 -39.19 -21.40 -40.83
CA ASN A 4 -40.07 -21.17 -39.69
C ASN A 4 -39.64 -19.88 -38.95
N PRO A 5 -40.54 -18.91 -38.70
CA PRO A 5 -40.19 -17.63 -38.08
C PRO A 5 -39.59 -17.81 -36.68
N VAL A 6 -39.95 -18.90 -35.99
CA VAL A 6 -39.42 -19.27 -34.67
C VAL A 6 -37.93 -19.62 -34.69
N ARG A 7 -37.43 -20.26 -35.77
CA ARG A 7 -35.99 -20.57 -35.92
C ARG A 7 -35.16 -19.33 -36.21
N LEU A 8 -35.74 -18.34 -36.91
CA LEU A 8 -35.07 -17.07 -37.16
C LEU A 8 -34.90 -16.27 -35.87
N LEU A 9 -35.94 -16.24 -35.03
CA LEU A 9 -35.92 -15.55 -33.74
C LEU A 9 -34.92 -16.20 -32.77
N SER A 10 -34.84 -17.53 -32.72
CA SER A 10 -33.91 -18.23 -31.82
C SER A 10 -32.44 -17.96 -32.19
N VAL A 11 -32.10 -17.88 -33.48
CA VAL A 11 -30.74 -17.56 -33.94
C VAL A 11 -30.37 -16.12 -33.58
N PHE A 12 -31.32 -15.19 -33.71
CA PHE A 12 -31.09 -13.79 -33.34
C PHE A 12 -30.83 -13.63 -31.84
N VAL A 13 -31.58 -14.33 -30.98
CA VAL A 13 -31.38 -14.32 -29.53
C VAL A 13 -30.01 -14.90 -29.15
N LEU A 14 -29.58 -15.99 -29.78
CA LEU A 14 -28.26 -16.59 -29.54
C LEU A 14 -27.11 -15.65 -29.94
N LEU A 15 -27.26 -14.90 -31.03
CA LEU A 15 -26.27 -13.90 -31.47
C LEU A 15 -26.14 -12.75 -30.47
N VAL A 16 -27.26 -12.26 -29.93
CA VAL A 16 -27.25 -11.18 -28.92
C VAL A 16 -26.62 -11.65 -27.60
N LEU A 17 -26.91 -12.87 -27.16
CA LEU A 17 -26.32 -13.45 -25.93
C LEU A 17 -24.81 -13.65 -26.03
N SER A 18 -24.32 -14.05 -27.21
CA SER A 18 -22.88 -14.14 -27.48
C SER A 18 -22.19 -12.77 -27.45
N PHE A 19 -22.82 -11.76 -28.04
CA PHE A 19 -22.30 -10.39 -28.07
C PHE A 19 -22.23 -9.74 -26.67
N LEU A 20 -23.23 -9.99 -25.83
CA LEU A 20 -23.25 -9.54 -24.43
C LEU A 20 -22.15 -10.19 -23.58
N SER A 21 -21.73 -11.41 -23.92
CA SER A 21 -20.68 -12.13 -23.20
C SER A 21 -19.28 -11.60 -23.53
N TRP A 22 -19.10 -11.00 -24.71
CA TRP A 22 -17.81 -10.44 -25.15
C TRP A 22 -17.43 -9.15 -24.40
N GLN A 23 -18.41 -8.39 -23.89
CA GLN A 23 -18.14 -7.10 -23.24
C GLN A 23 -17.55 -7.19 -21.82
N LYS A 24 -17.45 -8.38 -21.22
CA LYS A 24 -16.89 -8.54 -19.86
C LYS A 24 -15.35 -8.54 -19.79
N GLY A 25 -14.66 -8.23 -20.89
CA GLY A 25 -13.20 -8.24 -20.99
C GLY A 25 -12.57 -6.86 -20.81
N SER A 26 -12.78 -6.18 -19.68
CA SER A 26 -11.94 -5.05 -19.29
C SER A 26 -11.68 -5.09 -17.80
N CYS A 27 -10.86 -6.07 -17.38
CA CYS A 27 -10.16 -5.96 -16.12
C CYS A 27 -9.20 -4.77 -16.25
N GLN A 28 -9.57 -3.66 -15.63
CA GLN A 28 -8.69 -2.50 -15.50
C GLN A 28 -7.41 -2.96 -14.84
N GLN A 29 -6.35 -3.04 -15.63
CA GLN A 29 -5.01 -3.22 -15.13
C GLN A 29 -4.62 -1.92 -14.43
N THR A 30 -4.97 -1.82 -13.15
CA THR A 30 -4.50 -0.76 -12.28
C THR A 30 -2.99 -0.87 -12.28
N SER A 31 -2.33 -0.02 -13.06
CA SER A 31 -0.89 0.18 -12.98
C SER A 31 -0.62 0.61 -11.54
N LEU A 32 -0.23 -0.35 -10.71
CA LEU A 32 0.18 -0.12 -9.33
C LEU A 32 1.43 0.76 -9.41
N LYS A 33 1.23 2.08 -9.34
CA LYS A 33 2.33 3.04 -9.20
C LYS A 33 3.09 2.64 -7.94
N ARG A 34 4.36 2.28 -8.11
CA ARG A 34 5.24 1.93 -7.00
C ARG A 34 5.33 3.14 -6.07
N PRO A 35 4.96 3.01 -4.78
CA PRO A 35 5.12 4.11 -3.84
C PRO A 35 6.61 4.36 -3.60
N ASN A 36 6.99 5.62 -3.51
CA ASN A 36 8.35 6.00 -3.11
C ASN A 36 8.44 5.94 -1.59
N ILE A 37 9.20 4.97 -1.07
CA ILE A 37 9.38 4.77 0.38
C ILE A 37 10.68 5.46 0.80
N ILE A 38 10.58 6.42 1.72
CA ILE A 38 11.73 7.10 2.33
C ILE A 38 11.83 6.62 3.79
N PHE A 39 12.96 6.01 4.15
CA PHE A 39 13.24 5.56 5.51
C PHE A 39 14.28 6.49 6.15
N ILE A 40 13.90 7.12 7.27
CA ILE A 40 14.77 8.03 8.03
C ILE A 40 15.00 7.39 9.40
N MET A 41 16.26 7.10 9.72
CA MET A 41 16.70 6.59 11.02
C MET A 41 17.65 7.59 11.66
N ALA A 42 17.38 7.96 12.91
CA ALA A 42 18.23 8.83 13.69
C ALA A 42 18.73 8.05 14.92
N ASP A 43 20.03 8.13 15.21
CA ASP A 43 20.61 7.51 16.41
C ASP A 43 20.26 8.33 17.65
N ASP A 44 20.12 7.66 18.79
CA ASP A 44 20.04 8.24 20.14
C ASP A 44 18.90 9.25 20.41
N HIS A 45 17.85 9.28 19.60
CA HIS A 45 16.63 10.02 19.93
C HIS A 45 15.81 9.26 20.97
N ALA A 46 15.91 9.69 22.24
CA ALA A 46 14.95 9.31 23.26
C ALA A 46 13.55 9.84 22.90
N TYR A 47 12.49 9.18 23.38
CA TYR A 47 11.07 9.60 23.19
C TYR A 47 10.83 11.08 23.52
N GLN A 48 11.62 11.63 24.44
CA GLN A 48 11.57 13.02 24.90
C GLN A 48 12.27 14.02 23.96
N ALA A 49 12.95 13.58 22.90
CA ALA A 49 13.68 14.46 21.99
C ALA A 49 12.83 14.99 20.81
N ILE A 50 11.56 14.56 20.71
CA ILE A 50 10.69 14.84 19.57
C ILE A 50 9.36 15.40 20.10
N SER A 51 8.95 16.60 19.65
CA SER A 51 7.67 17.23 20.05
C SER A 51 6.46 16.38 19.72
N ALA A 52 6.52 15.62 18.63
CA ALA A 52 5.48 14.68 18.20
C ALA A 52 5.17 13.56 19.23
N TYR A 53 5.98 13.38 20.27
CA TYR A 53 5.74 12.39 21.33
C TYR A 53 5.36 13.04 22.68
N GLY A 54 5.21 14.36 22.73
CA GLY A 54 4.82 15.10 23.94
C GLY A 54 5.98 15.82 24.63
N SER A 55 7.15 15.93 23.99
CA SER A 55 8.22 16.79 24.49
C SER A 55 7.86 18.27 24.33
N THR A 56 7.83 19.01 25.44
CA THR A 56 7.64 20.47 25.46
C THR A 56 8.95 21.25 25.30
N LEU A 57 10.10 20.58 25.36
CA LEU A 57 11.42 21.23 25.37
C LEU A 57 12.01 21.42 23.96
N ILE A 58 11.67 20.53 23.02
CA ILE A 58 12.24 20.55 21.66
C ILE A 58 11.10 20.61 20.66
N GLN A 59 11.12 21.64 19.80
CA GLN A 59 10.15 21.81 18.72
C GLN A 59 10.71 21.25 17.40
N THR A 60 10.02 20.28 16.79
CA THR A 60 10.39 19.72 15.49
C THR A 60 9.26 19.91 14.47
N PRO A 61 9.08 21.14 13.92
CA PRO A 61 7.92 21.49 13.09
C PRO A 61 7.76 20.63 11.83
N ASN A 62 8.86 20.16 11.25
CA ASN A 62 8.84 19.27 10.08
C ASN A 62 8.36 17.86 10.43
N ILE A 63 8.75 17.33 11.60
CA ILE A 63 8.29 16.03 12.09
C ILE A 63 6.84 16.12 12.54
N ASP A 64 6.43 17.23 13.16
CA ASP A 64 5.05 17.49 13.55
C ASP A 64 4.11 17.61 12.34
N ARG A 65 4.61 18.11 11.20
CA ARG A 65 3.86 18.07 9.93
C ARG A 65 3.65 16.63 9.46
N ILE A 66 4.70 15.81 9.47
CA ILE A 66 4.61 14.38 9.10
C ILE A 66 3.67 13.63 10.04
N ARG A 67 3.68 13.95 11.36
CA ARG A 67 2.71 13.44 12.32
C ARG A 67 1.28 13.73 11.89
N ARG A 68 0.98 14.99 11.55
CA ARG A 68 -0.39 15.42 11.21
C ARG A 68 -0.90 14.75 9.93
N GLU A 69 -0.01 14.49 8.99
CA GLU A 69 -0.32 13.85 7.71
C GLU A 69 -0.23 12.32 7.77
N GLY A 70 0.24 11.75 8.88
CA GLY A 70 0.61 10.32 8.99
C GLY A 70 0.19 9.67 10.30
N VAL A 71 0.88 8.58 10.64
CA VAL A 71 0.61 7.77 11.85
C VAL A 71 1.86 7.74 12.71
N ILE A 72 1.68 7.80 14.04
CA ILE A 72 2.74 7.66 15.03
C ILE A 72 2.63 6.32 15.72
N PHE A 73 3.77 5.65 15.89
CA PHE A 73 3.90 4.44 16.71
C PHE A 73 4.47 4.82 18.08
N ILE A 74 3.65 4.72 19.13
CA ILE A 74 4.00 5.20 20.49
C ILE A 74 4.77 4.15 21.29
N LEU A 75 4.62 2.85 20.96
CA LEU A 75 5.24 1.75 21.69
C LEU A 75 6.08 0.89 20.75
N HIS A 76 7.36 1.25 20.59
CA HIS A 76 8.35 0.42 19.93
C HIS A 76 9.44 0.08 20.95
N PHE A 77 9.32 -1.08 21.59
CA PHE A 77 10.35 -1.56 22.53
C PHE A 77 11.38 -2.39 21.74
N LEU A 78 12.60 -1.89 21.66
CA LEU A 78 13.70 -2.64 21.06
C LEU A 78 14.39 -3.46 22.16
N PRO A 79 14.47 -4.81 22.02
CA PRO A 79 15.12 -5.67 23.01
C PRO A 79 16.66 -5.55 22.99
N PHE A 80 17.23 -4.73 22.10
CA PHE A 80 18.67 -4.55 21.93
C PHE A 80 19.09 -3.15 22.33
N THR A 81 20.16 -3.05 23.13
CA THR A 81 20.66 -1.79 23.69
C THR A 81 21.69 -1.09 22.80
N SER A 82 22.14 -1.72 21.72
CA SER A 82 23.21 -1.20 20.84
C SER A 82 22.70 -0.87 19.45
N SER A 83 22.99 0.36 19.01
CA SER A 83 22.55 0.92 17.73
C SER A 83 23.01 0.10 16.51
N PHE A 84 24.17 -0.57 16.60
CA PHE A 84 24.67 -1.46 15.55
C PHE A 84 23.75 -2.66 15.31
N ASN A 85 23.30 -3.33 16.38
CA ASN A 85 22.42 -4.50 16.29
C ASN A 85 21.02 -4.13 15.79
N ILE A 86 20.53 -2.94 16.15
CA ILE A 86 19.23 -2.41 15.70
C ILE A 86 19.27 -2.08 14.19
N ARG A 87 20.33 -1.42 13.73
CA ARG A 87 20.51 -1.09 12.31
C ARG A 87 20.53 -2.34 11.44
N HIS A 88 21.28 -3.36 11.87
CA HIS A 88 21.41 -4.60 11.12
C HIS A 88 20.09 -5.39 11.07
N SER A 89 19.35 -5.46 12.18
CA SER A 89 18.07 -6.19 12.22
C SER A 89 16.99 -5.53 11.37
N ILE A 90 16.88 -4.19 11.40
CA ILE A 90 15.92 -3.45 10.58
C ILE A 90 16.24 -3.60 9.10
N PHE A 91 17.51 -3.49 8.71
CA PHE A 91 17.90 -3.65 7.32
C PHE A 91 17.65 -5.08 6.82
N ALA A 92 18.00 -6.09 7.60
CA ALA A 92 17.74 -7.49 7.26
C ALA A 92 16.23 -7.77 7.10
N PHE A 93 15.40 -7.23 7.97
CA PHE A 93 13.94 -7.37 7.89
C PHE A 93 13.36 -6.64 6.67
N ALA A 94 13.81 -5.42 6.41
CA ALA A 94 13.40 -4.65 5.24
C ALA A 94 13.78 -5.37 3.94
N TRP A 95 15.01 -5.89 3.86
CA TRP A 95 15.45 -6.68 2.70
C TRP A 95 14.60 -7.93 2.49
N SER A 96 14.33 -8.69 3.57
CA SER A 96 13.47 -9.88 3.51
C SER A 96 12.06 -9.57 3.02
N THR A 97 11.49 -8.43 3.44
CA THR A 97 10.14 -7.99 3.04
C THR A 97 10.10 -7.54 1.59
N ILE A 98 11.17 -6.91 1.09
CA ILE A 98 11.26 -6.44 -0.30
C ILE A 98 11.55 -7.60 -1.26
N SER A 99 12.26 -8.64 -0.81
CA SER A 99 12.60 -9.81 -1.61
C SER A 99 11.51 -10.88 -1.69
N SER A 100 10.44 -10.76 -0.89
CA SER A 100 9.29 -11.68 -0.86
C SER A 100 8.14 -11.13 -1.71
#